data_AF-A0A428DP55-F1
#
_entry.id   AF-A0A428DP55-F1
#
_cell.length_a   1.000
_cell.length_b   1.000
_cell.length_c   1.000
_cell.angle_alpha   90.00
_cell.angle_beta   90.00
_cell.angle_gamma   90.00
#
_symmetry.space_group_name_H-M   'P 1'
#
loop_
_entity.id
_entity.type
_entity.pdbx_description
1 polymer ?
#
loop_
_entity_poly.entity_id
_entity_poly.type
_entity_poly.pdbx_seq_one_letter_code
_entity_poly.pdbx_strand_id
1 'polypeptide(L)'
;MQTQEEVNVLVPEKLAEIERDYDVTVLWAIESSSRAWGFESPDSDFDVRFIYRQKQYFYLRLNDQRDVIELPIDDTWDVSGWDLDKT
;
A
#
# COMPACT_ATOMS: atom_id res chain seq x y z
N MET A 1 -9.38 -16.53 11.19
CA MET A 1 -9.26 -16.71 9.74
C MET A 1 -10.15 -15.68 9.10
N GLN A 2 -9.58 -14.71 8.38
CA GLN A 2 -10.35 -13.68 7.68
C GLN A 2 -10.63 -14.16 6.25
N THR A 3 -11.89 -14.08 5.85
CA THR A 3 -12.39 -14.36 4.51
C THR A 3 -12.02 -13.23 3.55
N GLN A 4 -11.97 -13.49 2.24
CA GLN A 4 -11.71 -12.47 1.22
C GLN A 4 -12.67 -11.26 1.34
N GLU A 5 -13.91 -11.49 1.78
CA GLU A 5 -14.89 -10.42 2.01
C GLU A 5 -14.48 -9.52 3.19
N GLU A 6 -13.91 -10.07 4.25
CA GLU A 6 -13.37 -9.30 5.38
C GLU A 6 -12.13 -8.49 4.95
N VAL A 7 -11.28 -9.07 4.10
CA VAL A 7 -10.08 -8.39 3.54
C VAL A 7 -10.46 -7.17 2.70
N ASN A 8 -11.50 -7.28 1.88
CA ASN A 8 -12.00 -6.18 1.06
C ASN A 8 -12.46 -4.97 1.91
N VAL A 9 -12.80 -5.19 3.18
CA VAL A 9 -13.15 -4.13 4.13
C VAL A 9 -11.91 -3.53 4.80
N LEU A 10 -10.91 -4.37 5.13
CA LEU A 10 -9.71 -3.95 5.87
C LEU A 10 -8.70 -3.18 5.02
N VAL A 11 -8.56 -3.52 3.73
CA VAL A 11 -7.59 -2.84 2.84
C VAL A 11 -7.87 -1.34 2.70
N PRO A 12 -9.11 -0.88 2.45
CA PRO A 12 -9.43 0.55 2.45
C PRO A 12 -9.12 1.26 3.76
N GLU A 13 -9.38 0.62 4.90
CA GLU A 13 -9.06 1.19 6.23
C GLU A 13 -7.55 1.35 6.38
N LYS A 14 -6.78 0.35 5.97
CA LYS A 14 -5.32 0.39 6.04
C LYS A 14 -4.73 1.47 5.12
N LEU A 15 -5.27 1.63 3.91
CA LEU A 15 -4.84 2.69 3.00
C LEU A 15 -5.18 4.08 3.56
N ALA A 16 -6.32 4.25 4.23
CA ALA A 16 -6.68 5.51 4.88
C ALA A 16 -5.73 5.85 6.05
N GLU A 17 -5.27 4.85 6.81
CA GLU A 17 -4.19 5.04 7.81
C GLU A 17 -2.91 5.53 7.15
N ILE A 18 -2.49 4.90 6.03
CA ILE A 18 -1.28 5.29 5.29
C ILE A 18 -1.40 6.72 4.75
N GLU A 19 -2.53 7.08 4.14
CA GLU A 19 -2.77 8.45 3.65
C GLU A 19 -2.60 9.49 4.76
N ARG A 20 -3.12 9.20 5.96
CA ARG A 20 -3.03 10.10 7.11
C ARG A 20 -1.62 10.15 7.69
N ASP A 21 -0.98 9.00 7.88
CA ASP A 21 0.29 8.90 8.62
C ASP A 21 1.47 9.41 7.77
N TYR A 22 1.40 9.27 6.45
CA TYR A 22 2.42 9.75 5.52
C TYR A 22 2.04 11.08 4.83
N ASP A 23 0.84 11.60 5.08
CA ASP A 23 0.25 12.79 4.42
C ASP A 23 0.31 12.74 2.89
N VAL A 24 -0.12 11.59 2.34
CA VAL A 24 -0.16 11.32 0.90
C VAL A 24 -1.61 11.14 0.43
N THR A 25 -1.80 11.03 -0.88
CA THR A 25 -3.06 10.57 -1.46
C THR A 25 -2.82 9.29 -2.24
N VAL A 26 -3.45 8.19 -1.83
CA VAL A 26 -3.44 6.93 -2.57
C VAL A 26 -4.34 7.10 -3.79
N LEU A 27 -3.79 6.79 -4.96
CA LEU A 27 -4.46 6.93 -6.25
C LEU A 27 -5.03 5.60 -6.73
N TRP A 28 -4.33 4.52 -6.42
CA TRP A 28 -4.69 3.18 -6.83
C TRP A 28 -4.05 2.15 -5.91
N ALA A 29 -4.73 1.04 -5.64
CA ALA A 29 -4.19 -0.09 -4.92
C ALA A 29 -4.66 -1.40 -5.54
N ILE A 30 -3.82 -2.42 -5.47
CA ILE A 30 -4.12 -3.80 -5.87
C ILE A 30 -3.68 -4.76 -4.78
N GLU A 31 -4.36 -5.89 -4.69
CA GLU A 31 -3.86 -7.06 -3.98
C GLU A 31 -2.90 -7.83 -4.91
N SER A 32 -1.70 -8.14 -4.41
CA SER A 32 -0.61 -8.78 -5.15
C SER A 32 -0.24 -10.16 -4.58
N SER A 33 -1.20 -10.81 -3.91
CA SER A 33 -0.97 -12.05 -3.17
C SER A 33 -1.09 -13.32 -4.02
N SER A 34 -0.59 -14.44 -3.52
CA SER A 34 -0.88 -15.79 -4.04
C SER A 34 -2.39 -16.08 -4.12
N ARG A 35 -3.20 -15.36 -3.31
CA ARG A 35 -4.67 -15.30 -3.40
C ARG A 35 -5.15 -14.88 -4.79
N ALA A 36 -4.49 -13.91 -5.42
CA ALA A 36 -4.79 -13.48 -6.78
C ALA A 36 -4.53 -14.55 -7.85
N TRP A 37 -3.74 -15.59 -7.52
CA TRP A 37 -3.41 -16.71 -8.40
C TRP A 37 -4.10 -18.04 -8.01
N GLY A 38 -4.90 -18.07 -6.94
CA GLY A 38 -5.65 -19.26 -6.51
C GLY A 38 -4.83 -20.34 -5.79
N PHE A 39 -3.66 -20.00 -5.26
CA PHE A 39 -2.79 -20.90 -4.45
C PHE A 39 -2.80 -20.55 -2.96
N GLU A 40 -3.90 -19.97 -2.47
CA GLU A 40 -3.96 -19.44 -1.11
C GLU A 40 -3.77 -20.54 -0.05
N SER A 41 -2.85 -20.28 0.87
CA SER A 41 -2.74 -21.03 2.11
C SER A 41 -3.57 -20.31 3.17
N PRO A 42 -4.12 -20.99 4.19
CA PRO A 42 -4.85 -20.34 5.29
C PRO A 42 -4.05 -19.30 6.11
N ASP A 43 -2.74 -19.22 5.86
CA ASP A 43 -1.73 -18.42 6.56
C ASP A 43 -1.11 -17.34 5.64
N SER A 44 -1.79 -16.98 4.54
CA SER A 44 -1.23 -16.03 3.56
C SER A 44 -1.37 -14.58 4.03
N ASP A 45 -0.23 -13.89 4.07
CA ASP A 45 -0.07 -12.45 4.27
C ASP A 45 -0.92 -11.63 3.25
N PHE A 46 -1.28 -10.41 3.62
CA PHE A 46 -1.95 -9.45 2.75
C PHE A 46 -0.92 -8.62 1.98
N ASP A 47 -0.62 -9.06 0.75
CA ASP A 47 0.20 -8.32 -0.19
C ASP A 47 -0.58 -7.16 -0.82
N VAL A 48 -0.37 -5.93 -0.35
CA VAL A 48 -0.97 -4.73 -0.95
C VAL A 48 0.10 -3.92 -1.67
N ARG A 49 -0.18 -3.57 -2.92
CA ARG A 49 0.67 -2.70 -3.73
C ARG A 49 -0.12 -1.48 -4.16
N PHE A 50 0.41 -0.29 -3.93
CA PHE A 50 -0.31 0.94 -4.23
C PHE A 50 0.55 2.00 -4.90
N ILE A 51 -0.12 2.92 -5.60
CA ILE A 51 0.49 4.12 -6.16
C ILE A 51 -0.14 5.30 -5.44
N TYR A 52 0.69 6.25 -5.02
CA TYR A 52 0.25 7.45 -4.33
C TYR A 52 0.82 8.69 -4.98
N ARG A 53 0.34 9.85 -4.54
CA ARG A 53 0.97 11.15 -4.81
C ARG A 53 1.28 11.86 -3.51
N GLN A 54 2.43 12.50 -3.47
CA GLN A 54 2.79 13.46 -2.42
C GLN A 54 2.07 14.80 -2.61
N LYS A 55 2.17 15.67 -1.61
CA LYS A 55 1.75 17.08 -1.74
C LYS A 55 2.73 17.87 -2.61
N GLN A 56 2.26 18.97 -3.18
CA GLN A 56 3.06 19.84 -4.06
C GLN A 56 4.42 20.26 -3.48
N TYR A 57 4.51 20.56 -2.19
CA TYR A 57 5.76 20.97 -1.53
C TYR A 57 6.80 19.85 -1.40
N PHE A 58 6.41 18.59 -1.58
CA PHE A 58 7.36 17.48 -1.64
C PHE A 58 8.21 17.57 -2.91
N TYR A 59 7.56 17.87 -4.03
CA TYR A 59 8.20 18.02 -5.35
C TYR A 59 8.97 19.33 -5.51
N LEU A 60 8.60 20.38 -4.76
CA LEU A 60 9.30 21.68 -4.78
C LEU A 60 10.52 21.68 -3.86
N ARG A 61 11.43 20.71 -4.03
CA ARG A 61 12.66 20.57 -3.25
C ARG A 61 13.87 20.47 -4.18
N LEU A 62 15.03 20.86 -3.66
CA LEU A 62 16.28 20.83 -4.42
C LEU A 62 16.92 19.45 -4.51
N ASN A 63 16.62 18.58 -3.54
CA ASN A 63 17.17 17.24 -3.45
C ASN A 63 16.06 16.21 -3.58
N ASP A 64 16.38 15.11 -4.26
CA ASP A 64 15.50 13.96 -4.33
C ASP A 64 15.21 13.41 -2.93
N GLN A 65 13.99 12.90 -2.78
CA GLN A 65 13.51 12.28 -1.55
C GLN A 65 13.13 10.84 -1.86
N ARG A 66 13.10 9.99 -0.83
CA ARG A 66 12.60 8.62 -0.99
C ARG A 66 11.13 8.67 -1.41
N ASP A 67 10.83 7.98 -2.49
CA ASP A 67 9.53 7.89 -3.16
C ASP A 67 8.78 6.58 -2.87
N VAL A 68 9.35 5.75 -1.99
CA VAL A 68 8.77 4.47 -1.56
C VAL A 68 8.27 4.54 -0.12
N ILE A 69 7.05 4.09 0.10
CA ILE A 69 6.49 3.80 1.42
C ILE A 69 6.46 2.27 1.59
N GLU A 70 7.15 1.77 2.60
CA GLU A 70 7.14 0.37 3.03
C GLU A 70 6.72 0.32 4.48
N LEU A 71 5.69 -0.47 4.78
CA LEU A 71 5.35 -0.79 6.16
C LEU A 71 6.23 -1.94 6.67
N PRO A 72 6.50 -2.04 7.98
CA PRO A 72 7.12 -3.22 8.54
C PRO A 72 6.33 -4.46 8.15
N ILE A 73 7.01 -5.46 7.60
CA ILE A 73 6.41 -6.75 7.25
C ILE A 73 6.07 -7.48 8.56
N ASP A 74 4.83 -7.95 8.67
CA ASP A 74 4.38 -8.87 9.71
C ASP A 74 3.60 -10.04 9.09
N ASP A 75 3.20 -11.02 9.92
CA ASP A 75 2.47 -12.23 9.52
C ASP A 75 1.05 -11.93 8.95
N THR A 76 0.73 -10.66 8.70
CA THR A 76 -0.56 -10.21 8.21
C THR A 76 -0.43 -9.20 7.07
N TRP A 77 0.57 -8.32 7.07
CA TRP A 77 0.67 -7.22 6.11
C TRP A 77 2.04 -7.17 5.43
N ASP A 78 2.03 -7.30 4.10
CA ASP A 78 3.13 -6.86 3.23
C ASP A 78 2.61 -5.71 2.35
N VAL A 79 2.91 -4.48 2.75
CA VAL A 79 2.36 -3.27 2.12
C VAL A 79 3.49 -2.37 1.62
N SER A 80 3.49 -2.15 0.31
CA SER A 80 4.48 -1.30 -0.37
C SER A 80 3.80 -0.37 -1.37
N GLY A 81 4.24 0.87 -1.44
CA GLY A 81 3.72 1.84 -2.41
C GLY A 81 4.78 2.78 -2.97
N TRP A 82 4.50 3.25 -4.19
CA TRP A 82 5.39 4.12 -4.98
C TRP A 82 4.71 5.43 -5.33
N ASP A 83 5.46 6.52 -5.23
CA ASP A 83 4.98 7.82 -5.69
C ASP A 83 4.80 7.83 -7.22
N LEU A 84 3.81 8.57 -7.70
CA LEU A 84 3.48 8.64 -9.12
C LEU A 84 4.48 9.47 -9.93
N ASP A 85 5.43 10.17 -9.31
CA ASP A 85 6.32 11.06 -10.05
C ASP A 85 6.98 10.38 -11.27
N LYS A 86 6.96 11.08 -12.40
CA LYS A 86 7.47 10.61 -13.70
C LYS A 86 8.53 11.56 -14.27
N THR A 87 9.07 12.45 -13.44
CA THR A 87 10.14 13.38 -13.85
C THR A 87 11.42 12.67 -14.21
#